data_AF-A0A2K2VA93-F1
#
_entry.id   AF-A0A2K2VA93-F1
#
_cell.length_a   1.000
_cell.length_b   1.000
_cell.length_c   1.000
_cell.angle_alpha   90.00
_cell.angle_beta   90.00
_cell.angle_gamma   90.00
#
_symmetry.space_group_name_H-M   'P 1'
#
loop_
_entity.id
_entity.type
_entity.pdbx_description
1 polymer ?
#
loop_
_entity_poly.entity_id
_entity_poly.type
_entity_poly.pdbx_seq_one_letter_code
_entity_poly.pdbx_strand_id
1 'polypeptide(L)'
;MEIKIEKTDKAAKIALFLDGEEVSHLWVIDYEMRIGSAVMKMGGIAGVWTDEKHRLKGYASKVMEASINYMKEEGYDVSLLFGIPNFYHRFGFATVLPRYRAELEVDKLPSSSGNFELRSYEERFKEAVLEIYSENNKVRTGTLLRSPTKWEGFSHGNEWSSKALPYVLLDGEEVIAYLVFDSVEP
;
A
#
# COMPACT_ATOMS: atom_id res chain seq x y z
N MET A 1 -24.52 14.56 -14.14
CA MET A 1 -23.27 14.33 -13.38
C MET A 1 -23.64 13.81 -12.02
N GLU A 2 -23.11 12.66 -11.64
CA GLU A 2 -23.47 11.92 -10.42
C GLU A 2 -22.21 11.35 -9.77
N ILE A 3 -22.14 11.28 -8.44
CA ILE A 3 -21.12 10.52 -7.70
C ILE A 3 -21.78 9.25 -7.16
N LYS A 4 -21.13 8.11 -7.36
CA LYS A 4 -21.52 6.82 -6.78
C LYS A 4 -20.41 6.28 -5.88
N ILE A 5 -20.82 5.64 -4.79
CA ILE A 5 -19.91 4.97 -3.85
C ILE A 5 -20.27 3.49 -3.82
N GLU A 6 -19.32 2.65 -4.19
CA GLU A 6 -19.45 1.19 -4.15
C GLU A 6 -18.51 0.64 -3.08
N LYS A 7 -19.05 -0.05 -2.07
CA LYS A 7 -18.27 -0.57 -0.94
C LYS A 7 -18.00 -2.06 -1.10
N THR A 8 -16.82 -2.47 -0.66
CA THR A 8 -16.42 -3.86 -0.43
C THR A 8 -15.95 -3.98 1.03
N ASP A 9 -15.63 -5.19 1.47
CA ASP A 9 -15.13 -5.42 2.84
C ASP A 9 -13.79 -4.73 3.15
N LYS A 10 -13.02 -4.34 2.12
CA LYS A 10 -11.66 -3.79 2.28
C LYS A 10 -11.44 -2.44 1.62
N ALA A 11 -12.40 -1.95 0.84
CA ALA A 11 -12.25 -0.71 0.09
C ALA A 11 -13.59 -0.14 -0.36
N ALA A 12 -13.62 1.15 -0.68
CA ALA A 12 -14.73 1.79 -1.38
C ALA A 12 -14.25 2.47 -2.67
N LYS A 13 -14.97 2.26 -3.78
CA LYS A 13 -14.79 3.00 -5.03
C LYS A 13 -15.68 4.23 -4.99
N ILE A 14 -15.09 5.41 -5.20
CA ILE A 14 -15.81 6.67 -5.38
C ILE A 14 -15.65 7.06 -6.85
N ALA A 15 -16.75 7.12 -7.58
CA ALA A 15 -16.73 7.30 -9.04
C ALA A 15 -17.71 8.39 -9.49
N LEU A 16 -17.28 9.20 -10.46
CA LEU A 16 -18.06 10.24 -11.11
C LEU A 16 -18.57 9.75 -12.46
N PHE A 17 -19.88 9.87 -12.65
CA PHE A 17 -20.58 9.49 -13.87
C PHE A 17 -21.13 10.71 -14.63
N LEU A 18 -21.00 10.69 -15.95
CA LEU A 18 -21.65 11.60 -16.90
C LEU A 18 -22.50 10.77 -17.85
N ASP A 19 -23.79 11.08 -17.94
CA ASP A 19 -24.74 10.41 -18.84
C ASP A 19 -24.70 8.87 -18.76
N GLY A 20 -24.44 8.34 -17.56
CA GLY A 20 -24.34 6.90 -17.28
C GLY A 20 -22.94 6.30 -17.49
N GLU A 21 -21.98 7.04 -18.02
CA GLU A 21 -20.60 6.62 -18.23
C GLU A 21 -19.70 7.06 -17.07
N GLU A 22 -18.85 6.16 -16.57
CA GLU A 22 -17.84 6.48 -15.57
C GLU A 22 -16.68 7.25 -16.21
N VAL A 23 -16.43 8.47 -15.76
CA VAL A 23 -15.38 9.34 -16.35
C VAL A 23 -14.22 9.63 -15.40
N SER A 24 -14.37 9.34 -14.11
CA SER A 24 -13.32 9.47 -13.11
C SER A 24 -13.62 8.63 -11.87
N HIS A 25 -12.59 8.08 -11.23
CA HIS A 25 -12.73 7.38 -9.96
C HIS A 25 -11.45 7.41 -9.12
N LEU A 26 -11.59 6.96 -7.87
CA LEU A 26 -10.51 6.47 -7.03
C LEU A 26 -11.02 5.40 -6.08
N TRP A 27 -10.10 4.72 -5.40
CA TRP A 27 -10.38 3.79 -4.33
C TRP A 27 -9.89 4.34 -3.00
N VAL A 28 -10.69 4.18 -1.95
CA VAL A 28 -10.28 4.31 -0.54
C VAL A 28 -10.14 2.90 0.02
N ILE A 29 -8.92 2.49 0.35
CA ILE A 29 -8.59 1.18 0.91
C ILE A 29 -8.53 1.28 2.43
N ASP A 30 -9.21 0.37 3.13
CA ASP A 30 -9.25 0.32 4.58
C ASP A 30 -7.96 -0.30 5.13
N TYR A 31 -7.18 0.53 5.82
CA TYR A 31 -5.95 0.13 6.49
C TYR A 31 -5.96 0.53 7.95
N GLU A 32 -5.13 -0.16 8.74
CA GLU A 32 -4.73 0.28 10.06
C GLU A 32 -3.26 0.69 10.00
N MET A 33 -2.92 1.84 10.60
CA MET A 33 -1.57 2.41 10.52
C MET A 33 -1.08 2.85 11.89
N ARG A 34 0.21 2.63 12.15
CA ARG A 34 0.87 3.10 13.37
C ARG A 34 1.34 4.54 13.24
N ILE A 35 0.95 5.38 14.21
CA ILE A 35 1.53 6.71 14.44
C ILE A 35 1.95 6.81 15.92
N GLY A 36 3.26 6.77 16.17
CA GLY A 36 3.79 6.63 17.52
C GLY A 36 3.31 5.33 18.16
N SER A 37 2.69 5.43 19.35
CA SER A 37 2.07 4.29 20.05
C SER A 37 0.63 4.00 19.61
N ALA A 38 -0.01 4.89 18.84
CA ALA A 38 -1.41 4.77 18.45
C ALA A 38 -1.57 3.99 17.13
N VAL A 39 -2.70 3.30 17.03
CA VAL A 39 -3.20 2.69 15.79
C VAL A 39 -4.33 3.58 15.27
N MET A 40 -4.21 4.00 14.02
CA MET A 40 -5.14 4.89 13.34
C MET A 40 -5.85 4.13 12.22
N LYS A 41 -7.15 4.37 12.05
CA LYS A 41 -7.90 3.94 10.87
C LYS A 41 -7.49 4.82 9.69
N MET A 42 -6.87 4.23 8.69
CA MET A 42 -6.25 4.92 7.56
C MET A 42 -6.95 4.60 6.25
N GLY A 43 -7.39 5.65 5.55
CA GLY A 43 -7.96 5.55 4.20
C GLY A 43 -6.88 5.70 3.15
N GLY A 44 -6.42 4.59 2.58
CA GLY A 44 -5.41 4.59 1.51
C GLY A 44 -6.02 4.99 0.18
N ILE A 45 -5.60 6.09 -0.43
CA ILE A 45 -6.09 6.47 -1.76
C ILE A 45 -5.26 5.80 -2.85
N ALA A 46 -5.93 5.04 -3.71
CA ALA A 46 -5.32 4.29 -4.82
C ALA A 46 -6.19 4.36 -6.09
N GLY A 47 -5.62 3.93 -7.22
CA GLY A 47 -6.35 3.80 -8.49
C GLY A 47 -7.01 5.11 -8.94
N VAL A 48 -6.39 6.26 -8.69
CA VAL A 48 -6.93 7.56 -9.13
C VAL A 48 -6.87 7.62 -10.64
N TRP A 49 -8.04 7.75 -11.27
CA TRP A 49 -8.17 7.76 -12.72
C TRP A 49 -9.18 8.80 -13.20
N THR A 50 -8.92 9.34 -14.39
CA THR A 50 -9.84 10.20 -15.14
C THR A 50 -9.63 9.92 -16.62
N ASP A 51 -10.73 9.63 -17.32
CA ASP A 51 -10.72 9.43 -18.76
C ASP A 51 -10.02 10.62 -19.45
N GLU A 52 -9.17 10.35 -20.43
CA GLU A 52 -8.32 11.35 -21.05
C GLU A 52 -9.12 12.51 -21.66
N LYS A 53 -10.26 12.21 -22.30
CA LYS A 53 -11.15 13.22 -22.90
C LYS A 53 -11.87 14.07 -21.85
N HIS A 54 -11.81 13.64 -20.59
CA HIS A 54 -12.48 14.26 -19.45
C HIS A 54 -11.50 14.91 -18.45
N ARG A 55 -10.20 14.89 -18.74
CA ARG A 55 -9.17 15.57 -17.92
C ARG A 55 -9.30 17.09 -17.97
N LEU A 56 -8.75 17.75 -16.95
CA LEU A 56 -8.74 19.21 -16.78
C LEU A 56 -10.14 19.88 -16.67
N LYS A 57 -11.20 19.08 -16.47
CA LYS A 57 -12.58 19.55 -16.25
C LYS A 57 -13.01 19.55 -14.78
N GLY A 58 -12.08 19.29 -13.86
CA GLY A 58 -12.33 19.27 -12.41
C GLY A 58 -12.94 17.99 -11.86
N TYR A 59 -13.13 16.93 -12.66
CA TYR A 59 -13.77 15.68 -12.19
C TYR A 59 -12.93 14.94 -11.14
N ALA A 60 -11.61 14.86 -11.32
CA ALA A 60 -10.73 14.29 -10.31
C ALA A 60 -10.84 15.04 -8.97
N SER A 61 -10.99 16.38 -9.01
CA SER A 61 -11.19 17.17 -7.78
C SER A 61 -12.51 16.86 -7.10
N LYS A 62 -13.60 16.71 -7.86
CA LYS A 62 -14.92 16.31 -7.32
C LYS A 62 -14.87 14.93 -6.68
N VAL A 63 -14.18 13.98 -7.31
CA VAL A 63 -13.99 12.63 -6.76
C VAL A 63 -13.15 12.67 -5.48
N MET A 64 -12.08 13.47 -5.43
CA MET A 64 -11.27 13.66 -4.21
C MET A 64 -12.06 14.31 -3.06
N GLU A 65 -12.87 15.33 -3.35
CA GLU A 65 -13.72 15.97 -2.33
C GLU A 65 -14.75 14.98 -1.78
N ALA A 66 -15.39 14.20 -2.67
CA ALA A 66 -16.32 13.16 -2.27
C ALA A 66 -15.65 12.06 -1.44
N SER A 67 -14.42 11.65 -1.78
CA SER A 67 -13.70 10.64 -1.01
C SER A 67 -13.28 11.13 0.37
N ILE A 68 -12.91 12.41 0.52
CA ILE A 68 -12.60 13.00 1.82
C ILE A 68 -13.85 13.08 2.70
N ASN A 69 -15.00 13.48 2.13
CA ASN A 69 -16.26 13.49 2.87
C ASN A 69 -16.65 12.07 3.31
N TYR A 70 -16.57 11.11 2.39
CA TYR A 70 -16.77 9.70 2.70
C TYR A 70 -15.86 9.22 3.85
N MET A 71 -14.56 9.52 3.79
CA MET A 71 -13.62 9.13 4.85
C MET A 71 -13.96 9.76 6.21
N LYS A 72 -14.41 11.03 6.23
CA LYS A 72 -14.87 11.68 7.46
C LYS A 72 -16.13 11.02 8.03
N GLU A 73 -17.10 10.72 7.18
CA GLU A 73 -18.36 10.08 7.57
C GLU A 73 -18.14 8.67 8.13
N GLU A 74 -17.19 7.91 7.57
CA GLU A 74 -16.84 6.56 8.01
C GLU A 74 -15.82 6.51 9.17
N GLY A 75 -15.45 7.68 9.71
CA GLY A 75 -14.57 7.81 10.86
C GLY A 75 -13.13 7.38 10.62
N TYR A 76 -12.59 7.60 9.41
CA TYR A 76 -11.15 7.47 9.19
C TYR A 76 -10.39 8.61 9.87
N ASP A 77 -9.30 8.29 10.55
CA ASP A 77 -8.47 9.25 11.28
C ASP A 77 -7.52 10.00 10.34
N VAL A 78 -6.97 9.29 9.36
CA VAL A 78 -5.95 9.80 8.43
C VAL A 78 -6.12 9.20 7.03
N SER A 79 -5.57 9.86 6.02
CA SER A 79 -5.51 9.35 4.65
C SER A 79 -4.12 9.53 4.07
N LEU A 80 -3.60 8.49 3.40
CA LEU A 80 -2.30 8.50 2.76
C LEU A 80 -2.39 7.98 1.33
N LEU A 81 -1.45 8.43 0.50
CA LEU A 81 -1.30 8.02 -0.89
C LEU A 81 0.12 8.25 -1.38
N PHE A 82 0.50 7.54 -2.43
CA PHE A 82 1.66 7.88 -3.24
C PHE A 82 1.18 8.74 -4.41
N GLY A 83 1.40 10.05 -4.28
CA GLY A 83 0.77 11.04 -5.15
C GLY A 83 1.64 11.48 -6.32
N ILE A 84 0.99 11.92 -7.38
CA ILE A 84 1.57 12.80 -8.38
C ILE A 84 1.87 14.20 -7.80
N PRO A 85 2.96 14.86 -8.26
CA PRO A 85 3.30 16.21 -7.83
C PRO A 85 2.16 17.21 -8.07
N ASN A 86 2.05 18.22 -7.18
CA ASN A 86 1.18 19.39 -7.34
C ASN A 86 -0.33 19.12 -7.51
N PHE A 87 -0.83 17.94 -7.13
CA PHE A 87 -2.26 17.62 -7.24
C PHE A 87 -2.99 17.61 -5.89
N TYR A 88 -2.38 17.04 -4.84
CA TYR A 88 -3.11 16.68 -3.61
C TYR A 88 -3.10 17.77 -2.53
N HIS A 89 -2.15 18.70 -2.57
CA HIS A 89 -2.00 19.75 -1.56
C HIS A 89 -3.24 20.65 -1.42
N ARG A 90 -3.98 20.87 -2.51
CA ARG A 90 -5.25 21.63 -2.51
C ARG A 90 -6.37 20.98 -1.70
N PHE A 91 -6.23 19.69 -1.37
CA PHE A 91 -7.20 18.95 -0.54
C PHE A 91 -6.69 18.74 0.89
N GLY A 92 -5.61 19.43 1.28
CA GLY A 92 -5.03 19.34 2.63
C GLY A 92 -3.99 18.24 2.82
N PHE A 93 -3.59 17.52 1.78
CA PHE A 93 -2.49 16.55 1.87
C PHE A 93 -1.13 17.24 1.93
N ALA A 94 -0.22 16.67 2.71
CA ALA A 94 1.17 17.10 2.82
C ALA A 94 2.12 15.91 2.69
N THR A 95 3.38 16.18 2.34
CA THR A 95 4.42 15.15 2.32
C THR A 95 4.81 14.79 3.75
N VAL A 96 4.57 13.53 4.14
CA VAL A 96 4.76 13.06 5.52
C VAL A 96 5.69 11.85 5.66
N LEU A 97 6.02 11.15 4.56
CA LEU A 97 6.88 9.97 4.58
C LEU A 97 8.08 10.14 3.62
N PRO A 98 9.32 9.90 4.08
CA PRO A 98 10.48 9.84 3.20
C PRO A 98 10.51 8.52 2.41
N ARG A 99 11.09 8.56 1.21
CA ARG A 99 11.52 7.37 0.48
C ARG A 99 13.04 7.24 0.58
N TYR A 100 13.51 6.14 1.15
CA TYR A 100 14.94 5.81 1.20
C TYR A 100 15.25 4.72 0.18
N ARG A 101 16.38 4.88 -0.52
CA ARG A 101 16.94 3.89 -1.46
C ARG A 101 18.42 3.74 -1.13
N ALA A 102 18.87 2.49 -1.02
CA ALA A 102 20.28 2.15 -0.88
C ALA A 102 20.66 1.22 -2.03
N GLU A 103 21.88 1.38 -2.54
CA GLU A 103 22.44 0.56 -3.61
C GLU A 103 23.75 -0.03 -3.13
N LEU A 104 23.95 -1.32 -3.42
CA LEU A 104 25.08 -2.11 -2.96
C LEU A 104 25.62 -2.93 -4.13
N GLU A 105 26.95 -2.98 -4.25
CA GLU A 105 27.63 -3.86 -5.21
C GLU A 105 27.72 -5.26 -4.62
N VAL A 106 26.98 -6.21 -5.20
CA VAL A 106 26.82 -7.58 -4.65
C VAL A 106 28.15 -8.33 -4.58
N ASP A 107 29.03 -8.13 -5.56
CA ASP A 107 30.37 -8.74 -5.64
C ASP A 107 31.35 -8.22 -4.57
N LYS A 108 31.03 -7.08 -3.95
CA LYS A 108 31.81 -6.51 -2.83
C LYS A 108 31.26 -6.92 -1.45
N LEU A 109 30.14 -7.63 -1.39
CA LEU A 109 29.59 -8.10 -0.12
C LEU A 109 30.44 -9.25 0.45
N PRO A 110 30.66 -9.30 1.77
CA PRO A 110 31.33 -10.43 2.38
C PRO A 110 30.49 -11.70 2.19
N SER A 111 31.16 -12.85 2.06
CA SER A 111 30.46 -14.14 2.09
C SER A 111 29.74 -14.33 3.43
N SER A 112 28.55 -14.93 3.37
CA SER A 112 27.77 -15.21 4.58
C SER A 112 28.48 -16.27 5.44
N SER A 113 28.59 -16.01 6.74
CA SER A 113 28.98 -17.01 7.73
C SER A 113 27.73 -17.64 8.34
N GLY A 114 27.27 -18.76 7.79
CA GLY A 114 26.10 -19.50 8.30
C GLY A 114 25.58 -20.52 7.28
N ASN A 115 24.87 -21.54 7.77
CA ASN A 115 24.21 -22.55 6.93
C ASN A 115 22.73 -22.16 6.73
N PHE A 116 22.51 -21.03 6.07
CA PHE A 116 21.15 -20.53 5.81
C PHE A 116 20.58 -21.13 4.52
N GLU A 117 19.28 -21.42 4.52
CA GLU A 117 18.56 -21.84 3.32
C GLU A 117 17.60 -20.73 2.88
N LEU A 118 17.65 -20.32 1.61
CA LEU A 118 16.67 -19.41 1.02
C LEU A 118 15.56 -20.23 0.34
N ARG A 119 14.30 -20.00 0.70
CA ARG A 119 13.14 -20.64 0.07
C ARG A 119 12.14 -19.61 -0.42
N SER A 120 11.44 -19.93 -1.51
CA SER A 120 10.27 -19.15 -1.93
C SER A 120 9.22 -19.16 -0.81
N TYR A 121 8.52 -18.04 -0.64
CA TYR A 121 7.43 -17.97 0.33
C TYR A 121 6.30 -18.93 -0.04
N GLU A 122 5.74 -19.55 0.99
CA GLU A 122 4.57 -20.42 0.96
C GLU A 122 3.68 -20.05 2.14
N GLU A 123 2.37 -20.31 2.05
CA GLU A 123 1.41 -19.87 3.08
C GLU A 123 1.73 -20.40 4.48
N ARG A 124 2.40 -21.56 4.59
CA ARG A 124 2.87 -22.10 5.89
C ARG A 124 3.86 -21.20 6.64
N PHE A 125 4.46 -20.22 5.96
CA PHE A 125 5.41 -19.27 6.56
C PHE A 125 4.75 -17.94 6.96
N LYS A 126 3.43 -17.80 6.76
CA LYS A 126 2.69 -16.56 6.98
C LYS A 126 2.87 -16.00 8.40
N GLU A 127 2.70 -16.84 9.41
CA GLU A 127 2.79 -16.42 10.81
C GLU A 127 4.17 -15.85 11.13
N ALA A 128 5.25 -16.55 10.74
CA ALA A 128 6.62 -16.09 10.98
C ALA A 128 6.92 -14.78 10.23
N VAL A 129 6.46 -14.64 8.98
CA VAL A 129 6.62 -13.40 8.21
C VAL A 129 5.89 -12.22 8.87
N LEU A 130 4.67 -12.44 9.36
CA LEU A 130 3.90 -11.41 10.04
C LEU A 130 4.49 -11.03 11.39
N GLU A 131 5.05 -11.99 12.13
CA GLU A 131 5.77 -11.75 13.38
C GLU A 131 7.02 -10.89 13.15
N ILE A 132 7.88 -11.28 12.20
CA ILE A 132 9.08 -10.51 11.82
C ILE A 132 8.68 -9.10 11.36
N TYR A 133 7.64 -8.98 10.55
CA TYR A 133 7.13 -7.68 10.10
C TYR A 133 6.66 -6.82 11.28
N SER A 134 5.88 -7.38 12.20
CA SER A 134 5.37 -6.68 13.37
C SER A 134 6.50 -6.21 14.29
N GLU A 135 7.45 -7.09 14.61
CA GLU A 135 8.58 -6.78 15.49
C GLU A 135 9.47 -5.69 14.90
N ASN A 136 9.78 -5.75 13.60
CA ASN A 136 10.59 -4.73 12.92
C ASN A 136 9.90 -3.35 12.87
N ASN A 137 8.57 -3.30 13.00
CA ASN A 137 7.79 -2.08 12.84
C ASN A 137 7.10 -1.61 14.13
N LYS A 138 7.30 -2.30 15.27
CA LYS A 138 6.57 -2.04 16.53
C LYS A 138 6.70 -0.61 17.07
N VAL A 139 7.82 0.06 16.79
CA VAL A 139 8.09 1.46 17.20
C VAL A 139 8.16 2.44 16.01
N ARG A 140 7.91 1.97 14.78
CA ARG A 140 8.07 2.79 13.58
C ARG A 140 6.74 3.45 13.21
N THR A 141 6.67 4.77 13.31
CA THR A 141 5.59 5.56 12.70
C THR A 141 5.61 5.36 11.19
N GLY A 142 4.44 5.24 10.56
CA GLY A 142 4.37 5.12 9.10
C GLY A 142 3.96 3.74 8.60
N THR A 143 3.80 2.75 9.48
CA THR A 143 3.70 1.34 9.08
C THR A 143 2.28 0.83 9.16
N LEU A 144 1.87 0.04 8.17
CA LEU A 144 0.57 -0.63 8.19
C LEU A 144 0.58 -1.77 9.21
N LEU A 145 -0.56 -2.06 9.82
CA LEU A 145 -0.76 -3.29 10.58
C LEU A 145 -1.21 -4.37 9.59
N ARG A 146 -0.48 -5.49 9.58
CA ARG A 146 -0.84 -6.65 8.76
C ARG A 146 -1.54 -7.68 9.64
N SER A 147 -2.87 -7.68 9.61
CA SER A 147 -3.66 -8.69 10.32
C SER A 147 -3.49 -10.07 9.66
N PRO A 148 -3.24 -11.15 10.42
CA PRO A 148 -3.19 -12.51 9.89
C PRO A 148 -4.46 -12.93 9.13
N THR A 149 -5.63 -12.41 9.53
CA THR A 149 -6.91 -12.75 8.90
C THR A 149 -7.19 -11.94 7.64
N LYS A 150 -6.61 -10.74 7.50
CA LYS A 150 -6.85 -9.85 6.35
C LYS A 150 -5.71 -9.85 5.32
N TRP A 151 -4.50 -10.23 5.73
CA TRP A 151 -3.31 -10.20 4.89
C TRP A 151 -3.29 -11.40 3.93
N GLU A 152 -3.25 -11.09 2.64
CA GLU A 152 -3.32 -12.05 1.52
C GLU A 152 -1.94 -12.33 0.89
N GLY A 153 -0.86 -11.94 1.57
CA GLY A 153 0.49 -12.08 1.04
C GLY A 153 1.01 -10.81 0.36
N PHE A 154 2.02 -11.00 -0.49
CA PHE A 154 2.68 -9.93 -1.24
C PHE A 154 2.10 -9.88 -2.65
N SER A 155 1.15 -8.97 -2.89
CA SER A 155 0.44 -8.87 -4.17
C SER A 155 1.19 -8.08 -5.24
N HIS A 156 2.01 -7.11 -4.84
CA HIS A 156 2.73 -6.22 -5.74
C HIS A 156 4.16 -5.98 -5.23
N GLY A 157 5.06 -5.71 -6.16
CA GLY A 157 6.42 -5.26 -5.90
C GLY A 157 6.48 -3.78 -5.51
N ASN A 158 7.63 -3.14 -5.76
CA ASN A 158 7.81 -1.70 -5.56
C ASN A 158 6.91 -0.85 -6.45
N GLU A 159 6.63 -1.32 -7.66
CA GLU A 159 5.65 -0.75 -8.57
C GLU A 159 4.40 -1.61 -8.64
N TRP A 160 3.26 -0.97 -8.90
CA TRP A 160 1.98 -1.66 -9.01
C TRP A 160 1.92 -2.63 -10.20
N SER A 161 2.74 -2.43 -11.23
CA SER A 161 2.88 -3.33 -12.37
C SER A 161 3.84 -4.50 -12.10
N SER A 162 4.68 -4.41 -11.08
CA SER A 162 5.67 -5.44 -10.77
C SER A 162 5.07 -6.52 -9.87
N LYS A 163 5.32 -7.79 -10.21
CA LYS A 163 4.95 -8.90 -9.33
C LYS A 163 5.97 -9.00 -8.18
N ALA A 164 5.49 -9.25 -6.97
CA ALA A 164 6.38 -9.55 -5.85
C ALA A 164 6.92 -10.99 -5.96
N LEU A 165 8.21 -11.16 -5.68
CA LEU A 165 8.88 -12.44 -5.47
C LEU A 165 9.34 -12.56 -4.02
N PRO A 166 8.45 -13.02 -3.12
CA PRO A 166 8.76 -13.20 -1.71
C PRO A 166 9.57 -14.48 -1.43
N TYR A 167 10.57 -14.36 -0.57
CA TYR A 167 11.40 -15.44 -0.05
C TYR A 167 11.50 -15.37 1.46
N VAL A 168 11.75 -16.51 2.10
CA VAL A 168 12.11 -16.64 3.51
C VAL A 168 13.53 -17.19 3.62
N LEU A 169 14.25 -16.75 4.65
CA LEU A 169 15.56 -17.27 5.01
C LEU A 169 15.40 -18.16 6.24
N LEU A 170 15.87 -19.40 6.16
CA LEU A 170 15.82 -20.37 7.24
C LEU A 170 17.20 -20.60 7.86
N ASP A 171 17.21 -20.76 9.19
CA ASP A 171 18.31 -21.38 9.95
C ASP A 171 17.79 -22.70 10.54
N GLY A 172 18.18 -23.81 9.93
CA GLY A 172 17.50 -25.10 10.17
C GLY A 172 16.05 -25.06 9.71
N GLU A 173 15.10 -25.20 10.64
CA GLU A 173 13.65 -25.13 10.38
C GLU A 173 13.03 -23.77 10.73
N GLU A 174 13.79 -22.88 11.38
CA GLU A 174 13.29 -21.58 11.84
C GLU A 174 13.37 -20.53 10.73
N VAL A 175 12.28 -19.79 10.50
CA VAL A 175 12.28 -18.63 9.62
C VAL A 175 12.81 -17.43 10.37
N ILE A 176 14.02 -16.97 10.01
CA ILE A 176 14.71 -15.88 10.70
C ILE A 176 14.62 -14.53 9.97
N ALA A 177 14.30 -14.55 8.67
CA ALA A 177 14.11 -13.36 7.87
C ALA A 177 13.21 -13.63 6.66
N TYR A 178 12.72 -12.55 6.04
CA TYR A 178 12.08 -12.62 4.73
C TYR A 178 12.54 -11.46 3.85
N LEU A 179 12.52 -11.68 2.55
CA LEU A 179 12.91 -10.72 1.50
C LEU A 179 11.82 -10.70 0.44
N VAL A 180 11.58 -9.55 -0.17
CA VAL A 180 10.64 -9.43 -1.28
C VAL A 180 11.36 -8.70 -2.39
N PHE A 181 11.58 -9.40 -3.50
CA PHE A 181 12.13 -8.80 -4.70
C PHE A 181 11.01 -8.42 -5.65
N ASP A 182 11.30 -7.49 -6.55
CA ASP A 182 10.47 -7.33 -7.74
C ASP A 182 10.81 -8.46 -8.70
N SER A 183 9.79 -9.03 -9.35
CA SER A 183 10.02 -9.89 -10.50
C SER A 183 10.75 -9.09 -11.56
N VAL A 184 11.97 -9.51 -11.86
CA VAL A 184 12.66 -9.06 -13.06
C VAL A 184 12.04 -9.86 -14.20
N GLU A 185 10.91 -9.40 -14.74
CA GLU A 185 10.50 -9.91 -16.05
C GLU A 185 11.52 -9.38 -17.08
N PRO A 186 12.07 -10.25 -17.95
CA PRO A 186 12.82 -9.80 -19.11
C PRO A 186 11.94 -8.99 -20.08
#